data_AF-A0A439CMV6-F1
#
_entry.id   AF-A0A439CMV6-F1
#
_cell.length_a   1.000
_cell.length_b   1.000
_cell.length_c   1.000
_cell.angle_alpha   90.00
_cell.angle_beta   90.00
_cell.angle_gamma   90.00
#
_symmetry.space_group_name_H-M   'P 1'
#
loop_
_entity.id
_entity.type
_entity.pdbx_description
1 polymer ?
#
loop_
_entity_poly.entity_id
_entity_poly.type
_entity_poly.pdbx_seq_one_letter_code
_entity_poly.pdbx_strand_id
1 'polypeptide(L)'
;MPYNTTAIPPRKEVTGQAQLPLSRVKKIIAQDQDINICSNNAAFVITLATEMFIQYLASEGLNMAKLERKPRRNIQYKDLANAVSHQDNLQFLEDIIPKTVPYKQIKAHAAATRANL
;
A
#
# COMPACT_ATOMS: atom_id res chain seq x y z
N MET A 1 19.84 25.08 -0.30
CA MET A 1 20.06 24.27 0.92
C MET A 1 19.87 22.81 0.55
N PRO A 2 20.73 21.88 1.00
CA PRO A 2 20.48 20.45 0.77
C PRO A 2 19.19 20.04 1.52
N TYR A 3 18.33 19.26 0.86
CA TYR A 3 17.13 18.72 1.51
C TYR A 3 17.56 17.80 2.65
N ASN A 4 16.98 18.00 3.82
CA ASN A 4 17.20 17.12 4.96
C ASN A 4 16.53 15.76 4.66
N THR A 5 17.33 14.73 4.41
CA THR A 5 16.88 13.36 4.15
C THR A 5 16.90 12.48 5.40
N THR A 6 17.08 13.06 6.59
CA THR A 6 16.99 12.28 7.84
C THR A 6 15.55 11.81 8.02
N ALA A 7 15.40 10.51 8.32
CA ALA A 7 14.08 9.95 8.61
C ALA A 7 13.50 10.61 9.85
N ILE A 8 12.32 11.22 9.72
CA ILE A 8 11.60 11.79 10.85
C ILE A 8 11.16 10.62 11.73
N PRO A 9 11.62 10.53 12.99
CA PRO A 9 11.24 9.43 13.85
C PRO A 9 9.73 9.48 14.12
N PRO A 10 9.05 8.32 14.23
CA PRO A 10 7.65 8.27 14.61
C PRO A 10 7.46 9.01 15.95
N ARG A 11 6.43 9.86 16.04
CA ARG A 11 6.10 10.51 17.31
C ARG A 11 5.73 9.43 18.33
N LYS A 12 6.44 9.38 19.46
CA LYS A 12 6.17 8.45 20.57
C LYS A 12 5.06 8.92 21.50
N GLU A 13 4.78 10.22 21.52
CA GLU A 13 3.79 10.82 22.43
C GLU A 13 2.41 10.94 21.76
N VAL A 14 1.37 10.67 22.55
CA VAL A 14 -0.02 10.77 22.11
C VAL A 14 -0.42 12.25 22.06
N THR A 15 -0.43 12.85 20.87
CA THR A 15 -0.73 14.28 20.72
C THR A 15 -2.22 14.58 20.56
N GLY A 16 -3.07 13.55 20.50
CA GLY A 16 -4.50 13.71 20.20
C GLY A 16 -4.80 14.24 18.80
N GLN A 17 -3.81 14.22 17.90
CA GLN A 17 -3.91 14.77 16.55
C GLN A 17 -3.39 13.75 15.53
N ALA A 18 -4.06 13.66 14.39
CA ALA A 18 -3.63 12.86 13.24
C ALA A 18 -2.60 13.63 12.40
N GLN A 19 -1.69 12.90 11.74
CA GLN A 19 -0.76 13.46 10.75
C GLN A 19 -1.46 13.72 9.41
N LEU A 20 -2.38 12.83 9.03
CA LEU A 20 -3.18 13.00 7.83
C LEU A 20 -4.31 14.02 8.08
N PRO A 21 -4.59 14.92 7.12
CA PRO A 21 -5.67 15.88 7.27
C PRO A 21 -7.03 15.17 7.34
N LEU A 22 -7.70 15.28 8.49
CA LEU A 22 -9.01 14.66 8.73
C LEU A 22 -10.05 15.05 7.67
N SER A 23 -10.00 16.29 7.16
CA SER A 23 -10.89 16.77 6.10
C SER A 23 -10.71 16.03 4.77
N ARG A 24 -9.49 15.56 4.47
CA ARG A 24 -9.20 14.78 3.26
C ARG A 24 -9.70 13.34 3.43
N VAL A 25 -9.49 12.74 4.59
CA VAL A 25 -10.01 11.40 4.89
C VAL A 25 -11.54 11.37 4.84
N LYS A 26 -12.22 12.36 5.45
CA LYS A 26 -13.69 12.48 5.35
C LYS A 26 -14.20 12.61 3.92
N LYS A 27 -13.50 13.36 3.06
CA LYS A 27 -13.86 13.48 1.64
C LYS A 27 -13.75 12.14 0.91
N ILE A 28 -12.74 11.34 1.22
CA ILE A 28 -12.56 10.00 0.64
C ILE A 28 -13.66 9.06 1.12
N ILE A 29 -13.96 9.05 2.43
CA ILE A 29 -15.06 8.24 3.01
C ILE A 29 -16.39 8.59 2.31
N ALA A 30 -16.66 9.87 2.07
CA ALA A 30 -17.90 10.31 1.42
C ALA A 30 -17.97 10.03 -0.09
N GLN A 31 -16.92 9.48 -0.72
CA GLN A 31 -17.02 8.98 -2.11
C GLN A 31 -17.72 7.62 -2.18
N ASP A 32 -17.79 6.90 -1.07
CA ASP A 32 -18.51 5.64 -0.98
C ASP A 32 -20.01 5.91 -0.85
N GLN A 33 -20.78 5.47 -1.85
CA GLN A 33 -22.24 5.69 -1.91
C GLN A 33 -22.99 4.87 -0.86
N ASP A 34 -22.38 3.80 -0.34
CA ASP A 34 -23.00 2.95 0.68
C ASP A 34 -22.82 3.54 2.10
N ILE A 35 -21.97 4.57 2.24
CA ILE A 35 -21.71 5.24 3.52
C ILE A 35 -22.58 6.51 3.65
N ASN A 36 -23.72 6.40 4.33
CA ASN A 36 -24.62 7.52 4.56
C ASN A 36 -24.10 8.56 5.58
N ILE A 37 -23.67 8.12 6.76
CA ILE A 37 -23.19 9.02 7.83
C ILE A 37 -21.95 8.41 8.48
N CYS A 38 -20.85 9.17 8.50
CA CYS A 38 -19.66 8.83 9.27
C CYS A 38 -19.44 9.90 10.36
N SER A 39 -19.41 9.47 11.62
CA SER A 39 -19.19 10.39 12.74
C SER A 39 -17.76 10.94 12.75
N ASN A 40 -17.56 12.09 13.42
CA ASN A 40 -16.22 12.68 13.55
C ASN A 40 -15.23 11.73 14.24
N ASN A 41 -15.69 10.98 15.24
CA ASN A 41 -14.86 10.03 15.98
C ASN A 41 -14.49 8.83 15.10
N ALA A 42 -15.45 8.30 14.33
CA ALA A 42 -15.18 7.22 13.38
C ALA A 42 -14.16 7.65 12.32
N ALA A 43 -14.36 8.83 11.71
CA ALA A 43 -13.43 9.39 10.74
C ALA A 43 -12.01 9.59 11.33
N PHE A 44 -11.92 10.00 12.59
CA PHE A 44 -10.64 10.14 13.28
C PHE A 44 -9.93 8.80 13.47
N VAL A 45 -10.65 7.76 13.93
CA VAL A 45 -10.07 6.40 14.07
C VAL A 45 -9.64 5.84 12.72
N ILE A 46 -10.46 6.02 11.66
CA ILE A 46 -10.09 5.63 10.30
C ILE A 46 -8.81 6.34 9.84
N THR A 47 -8.65 7.62 10.18
CA THR A 47 -7.44 8.39 9.86
C THR A 47 -6.21 7.77 10.52
N LEU A 48 -6.28 7.44 11.81
CA LEU A 48 -5.17 6.79 12.52
C LEU A 48 -4.87 5.40 11.96
N ALA A 49 -5.91 4.61 11.69
CA ALA A 49 -5.76 3.29 11.07
C ALA A 49 -5.08 3.39 9.69
N THR A 50 -5.42 4.42 8.90
CA THR A 50 -4.80 4.69 7.59
C THR A 50 -3.31 5.03 7.73
N GLU A 51 -2.93 5.82 8.73
CA GLU A 51 -1.52 6.12 9.01
C GLU A 51 -0.73 4.86 9.37
N MET A 52 -1.29 4.04 10.26
CA MET A 52 -0.69 2.76 10.66
C MET A 52 -0.60 1.80 9.47
N PHE A 53 -1.63 1.77 8.62
CA PHE A 53 -1.66 0.95 7.42
C PHE A 53 -0.56 1.32 6.42
N ILE A 54 -0.33 2.62 6.18
CA ILE A 54 0.75 3.07 5.29
C ILE A 54 2.12 2.61 5.83
N GLN A 55 2.34 2.74 7.14
CA GLN A 55 3.59 2.29 7.77
C GLN A 55 3.75 0.76 7.67
N TYR A 56 2.66 0.03 7.89
CA TYR A 56 2.62 -1.42 7.76
C TYR A 56 2.97 -1.86 6.34
N LEU A 57 2.26 -1.35 5.33
CA LEU A 57 2.50 -1.67 3.92
C LEU A 57 3.94 -1.36 3.48
N ALA A 58 4.49 -0.22 3.91
CA ALA A 58 5.88 0.13 3.62
C ALA A 58 6.87 -0.81 4.31
N SER A 59 6.59 -1.23 5.54
CA SER A 59 7.43 -2.19 6.29
C SER A 59 7.42 -3.56 5.61
N GLU A 60 6.27 -4.01 5.13
CA GLU A 60 6.16 -5.29 4.41
C GLU A 60 6.85 -5.26 3.06
N GLY A 61 6.72 -4.16 2.31
CA GLY A 61 7.52 -3.94 1.10
C GLY A 61 9.02 -3.98 1.39
N LEU A 62 9.48 -3.38 2.49
CA LEU A 62 10.89 -3.44 2.89
C LEU A 62 11.32 -4.85 3.31
N ASN A 63 10.45 -5.61 3.98
CA ASN A 63 10.72 -7.01 4.33
C ASN A 63 10.93 -7.85 3.07
N MET A 64 10.07 -7.71 2.06
CA MET A 64 10.22 -8.38 0.77
C MET A 64 11.54 -8.00 0.07
N ALA A 65 11.92 -6.71 0.10
CA ALA A 65 13.19 -6.25 -0.47
C ALA A 65 14.43 -6.83 0.25
N LYS A 66 14.32 -7.15 1.55
CA LYS A 66 15.38 -7.77 2.36
C LYS A 66 15.49 -9.28 2.15
N LEU A 67 14.38 -9.94 1.80
CA LEU A 67 14.33 -11.38 1.53
C LEU A 67 14.97 -11.76 0.17
N GLU A 68 15.24 -10.78 -0.69
CA GLU A 68 15.96 -11.04 -1.94
C GLU A 68 17.40 -11.52 -1.71
N ARG A 69 17.90 -12.32 -2.65
CA ARG A 69 19.30 -12.83 -2.64
C ARG A 69 20.34 -11.72 -2.45
N LYS A 70 20.08 -10.52 -2.97
CA LYS A 70 20.87 -9.32 -2.70
C LYS A 70 19.98 -8.30 -1.99
N PRO A 71 20.02 -8.23 -0.65
CA PRO A 71 19.15 -7.35 0.12
C PRO A 71 19.31 -5.89 -0.30
N ARG A 72 18.18 -5.20 -0.46
CA ARG A 72 18.13 -3.78 -0.79
C ARG A 72 17.57 -2.98 0.37
N ARG A 73 17.88 -1.69 0.39
CA ARG A 73 17.34 -0.71 1.36
C ARG A 73 16.27 0.19 0.77
N ASN A 74 15.90 -0.06 -0.49
CA ASN A 74 15.00 0.76 -1.29
C ASN A 74 13.83 -0.13 -1.71
N ILE A 75 12.60 0.31 -1.49
CA ILE A 75 11.40 -0.41 -1.90
C ILE A 75 11.15 -0.17 -3.39
N GLN A 76 10.90 -1.25 -4.13
CA GLN A 76 10.48 -1.22 -5.54
C GLN A 76 9.05 -1.74 -5.66
N TYR A 77 8.38 -1.45 -6.77
CA TYR A 77 7.00 -1.90 -7.00
C TYR A 77 6.82 -3.41 -6.83
N LYS A 78 7.77 -4.21 -7.35
CA LYS A 78 7.74 -5.68 -7.20
C LYS A 78 7.73 -6.13 -5.74
N ASP A 79 8.31 -5.35 -4.83
CA ASP A 79 8.37 -5.68 -3.41
C ASP A 79 6.98 -5.53 -2.77
N LEU A 80 6.24 -4.48 -3.16
CA LEU A 80 4.86 -4.27 -2.75
C LEU A 80 3.92 -5.32 -3.37
N ALA A 81 4.05 -5.59 -4.67
CA ALA A 81 3.26 -6.62 -5.34
C ALA A 81 3.51 -8.02 -4.73
N ASN A 82 4.75 -8.30 -4.32
CA ASN A 82 5.07 -9.52 -3.60
C ASN A 82 4.45 -9.51 -2.20
N ALA A 83 4.57 -8.42 -1.44
CA ALA A 83 3.96 -8.30 -0.12
C ALA A 83 2.45 -8.59 -0.17
N VAL A 84 1.73 -7.91 -1.07
CA VAL A 84 0.29 -8.11 -1.30
C VAL A 84 -0.05 -9.58 -1.58
N SER A 85 0.72 -10.24 -2.46
CA SER A 85 0.46 -11.64 -2.80
C SER A 85 0.81 -12.67 -1.71
N HIS A 86 1.60 -12.30 -0.71
CA HIS A 86 2.05 -13.21 0.35
C HIS A 86 1.28 -12.99 1.67
N GLN A 87 0.50 -11.92 1.78
CA GLN A 87 -0.18 -11.53 3.01
C GLN A 87 -1.68 -11.49 2.80
N ASP A 88 -2.39 -12.41 3.43
CA ASP A 88 -3.85 -12.53 3.34
C ASP A 88 -4.58 -11.24 3.73
N ASN A 89 -4.06 -10.51 4.73
CA ASN A 89 -4.63 -9.23 5.16
C ASN A 89 -4.38 -8.08 4.17
N LEU A 90 -3.54 -8.27 3.16
CA LEU A 90 -3.33 -7.34 2.05
C LEU A 90 -4.06 -7.76 0.76
N GLN A 91 -4.79 -8.88 0.77
CA GLN A 91 -5.48 -9.41 -0.41
C GLN A 91 -6.41 -8.39 -1.09
N PHE A 92 -7.04 -7.50 -0.32
CA PHE A 92 -7.90 -6.45 -0.86
C PHE A 92 -7.19 -5.47 -1.83
N LEU A 93 -5.84 -5.51 -1.90
CA LEU A 93 -5.03 -4.71 -2.81
C LEU A 93 -4.62 -5.44 -4.09
N GLU A 94 -4.97 -6.72 -4.29
CA GLU A 94 -4.51 -7.51 -5.45
C GLU A 94 -4.81 -6.84 -6.80
N ASP A 95 -6.00 -6.26 -6.93
CA ASP A 95 -6.42 -5.58 -8.16
C ASP A 95 -5.73 -4.22 -8.35
N ILE A 96 -5.26 -3.60 -7.27
CA ILE A 96 -4.62 -2.27 -7.27
C ILE A 96 -3.10 -2.38 -7.42
N ILE A 97 -2.49 -3.42 -6.85
CA ILE A 97 -1.05 -3.67 -6.86
C ILE A 97 -0.77 -5.10 -7.39
N PRO A 98 -1.11 -5.39 -8.65
CA PRO A 98 -0.93 -6.71 -9.21
C PRO A 98 0.55 -7.06 -9.45
N LYS A 99 0.86 -8.36 -9.49
CA LYS A 99 2.15 -8.83 -10.01
C LYS A 99 2.26 -8.51 -11.49
N THR A 100 3.21 -7.65 -11.83
CA THR A 100 3.50 -7.30 -13.23
C THR A 100 4.16 -8.46 -13.96
N VAL A 101 3.72 -8.70 -15.19
CA VAL A 101 4.32 -9.67 -16.12
C VAL A 101 4.74 -8.95 -17.41
N PRO A 102 5.93 -9.22 -17.97
CA PRO A 102 6.33 -8.61 -19.22
C PRO A 102 5.35 -8.94 -20.36
N TYR A 103 4.97 -7.93 -21.14
CA TYR A 103 4.03 -8.09 -22.27
C TYR A 103 4.45 -9.20 -23.25
N LYS A 104 5.76 -9.33 -23.51
CA LYS A 104 6.30 -10.41 -24.37
C LYS A 104 5.90 -11.80 -23.87
N GLN A 105 5.88 -12.03 -22.56
CA GLN A 105 5.49 -13.30 -21.96
C GLN A 105 3.98 -13.53 -22.12
N ILE A 106 3.16 -12.50 -21.86
CA ILE A 106 1.71 -12.56 -22.06
C ILE A 106 1.37 -12.90 -23.51
N LYS A 107 2.01 -12.22 -24.47
CA LYS A 107 1.79 -12.45 -25.91
C LYS A 107 2.19 -13.87 -26.33
N ALA A 108 3.32 -14.38 -25.82
CA ALA A 108 3.76 -15.74 -26.09
C ALA A 108 2.79 -16.78 -25.50
N HIS A 109 2.31 -16.55 -24.28
CA HIS A 109 1.35 -17.45 -23.63
C HIS A 109 0.02 -17.48 -24.37
N ALA A 110 -0.52 -16.31 -24.75
CA ALA A 110 -1.75 -16.21 -25.55
C ALA A 110 -1.62 -16.91 -26.92
N ALA A 111 -0.47 -16.78 -27.59
CA ALA A 111 -0.20 -17.46 -28.85
C ALA A 111 -0.15 -18.99 -28.67
N ALA A 112 0.47 -19.48 -27.59
CA ALA A 112 0.52 -20.89 -27.27
C ALA A 112 -0.87 -21.46 -26.93
N THR A 113 -1.68 -20.76 -26.13
CA THR A 113 -3.05 -21.18 -25.81
C THR A 113 -3.92 -21.26 -27.05
N ARG A 114 -3.79 -20.29 -27.98
CA ARG A 114 -4.53 -20.29 -29.25
C ARG A 114 -4.11 -21.44 -30.18
N ALA A 115 -2.87 -21.90 -30.11
CA ALA A 115 -2.38 -23.01 -30.94
C ALA A 115 -2.87 -24.39 -30.45
N ASN A 116 -3.35 -24.47 -29.20
CA ASN A 116 -3.89 -25.70 -28.60
C ASN A 116 -5.42 -25.80 -28.66
N LEU A 117 -6.09 -24.82 -29.30
CA LEU A 117 -7.53 -24.79 -29.60
C LEU A 117 -7.74 -25.12 -31.08
#